data_AF-A0A7C1IPF4-F1
#
_entry.id   AF-A0A7C1IPF4-F1
#
_cell.length_a   1.000
_cell.length_b   1.000
_cell.length_c   1.000
_cell.angle_alpha   90.00
_cell.angle_beta   90.00
_cell.angle_gamma   90.00
#
_symmetry.space_group_name_H-M   'P 1'
#
loop_
_entity.id
_entity.type
_entity.pdbx_description
1 polymer ?
#
loop_
_entity_poly.entity_id
_entity_poly.type
_entity_poly.pdbx_seq_one_letter_code
_entity_poly.pdbx_strand_id
1 'polypeptide(L)'
;MAEIEIKLNKIKEEKSNLEKELASIGRKQERVKNIIITVYGQREEEVQLEVGYLVNNAMWTPQYDIHVDTSSGTMSFDVYASITQNTGEDWRDVGLIISTSKPVVGKLKELTPWYVDIYKPREPVVYKSMEFSKSMVADMKKEMAEDVQLEPEINEGATSFEFILKDILTVLADNQPHRVFLTSKIVDNGEKNSKLLEYVTIPKLSPFVFITGNLKNPFHFPIFSGEMNIYLDRRFVRSEQLTRTFAPGEDMLIPLGIDESIKVDRRLIKKFTEYAGIVSKTEKLLYEYEITIKNGKSRAVNITVKDNYPISQNEQIKTFLEQPSEKEAEISKDGIITWKLDMAPKETKKLTQKFSIEYPKGLRITGKE
;
A
#
# COMPACT_ATOMS: atom_id res chain seq x y z
N MET A 1 -41.95 6.25 27.11
CA MET A 1 -41.35 4.98 26.63
C MET A 1 -39.99 5.24 25.98
N ALA A 2 -39.91 5.57 24.69
CA ALA A 2 -38.64 5.67 23.94
C ALA A 2 -37.50 6.47 24.64
N GLU A 3 -37.80 7.61 25.28
CA GLU A 3 -36.80 8.42 25.98
C GLU A 3 -36.17 7.72 27.21
N ILE A 4 -36.93 6.82 27.87
CA ILE A 4 -36.44 5.98 28.98
C ILE A 4 -35.55 4.86 28.43
N GLU A 5 -35.89 4.32 27.26
CA GLU A 5 -35.17 3.25 26.59
C GLU A 5 -33.81 3.72 26.05
N ILE A 6 -33.75 4.94 25.51
CA ILE A 6 -32.49 5.62 25.14
C ILE A 6 -31.60 5.81 26.37
N LYS A 7 -32.15 6.31 27.49
CA LYS A 7 -31.39 6.49 28.74
C LYS A 7 -30.91 5.15 29.33
N LEU A 8 -31.75 4.11 29.28
CA LEU A 8 -31.40 2.77 29.73
C LEU A 8 -30.27 2.15 28.89
N ASN A 9 -30.26 2.36 27.58
CA ASN A 9 -29.19 1.86 26.71
C ASN A 9 -27.88 2.63 26.93
N LYS A 10 -27.92 3.96 27.09
CA LYS A 10 -26.73 4.76 27.45
C LYS A 10 -26.11 4.31 28.78
N ILE A 11 -26.94 4.06 29.81
CA ILE A 11 -26.47 3.57 31.11
C ILE A 11 -25.89 2.14 31.01
N LYS A 12 -26.43 1.26 30.15
CA LYS A 12 -25.84 -0.06 29.89
C LYS A 12 -24.49 0.03 29.18
N GLU A 13 -24.34 0.97 28.25
CA GLU A 13 -23.09 1.21 27.52
C GLU A 13 -22.01 1.80 28.43
N GLU A 14 -22.35 2.82 29.23
CA GLU A 14 -21.49 3.38 30.29
C GLU A 14 -21.08 2.29 31.29
N LYS A 15 -22.03 1.47 31.76
CA LYS A 15 -21.72 0.33 32.63
C LYS A 15 -20.78 -0.69 31.96
N SER A 16 -21.02 -1.03 30.68
CA SER A 16 -20.17 -1.97 29.95
C SER A 16 -18.74 -1.45 29.77
N ASN A 17 -18.57 -0.14 29.62
CA ASN A 17 -17.23 0.46 29.51
C ASN A 17 -16.54 0.54 30.87
N LEU A 18 -17.25 0.92 31.95
CA LEU A 18 -16.74 0.86 33.32
C LEU A 18 -16.38 -0.59 33.75
N GLU A 19 -17.13 -1.61 33.31
CA GLU A 19 -16.79 -3.02 33.57
C GLU A 19 -15.54 -3.48 32.79
N LYS A 20 -15.26 -2.91 31.60
CA LYS A 20 -13.99 -3.15 30.87
C LYS A 20 -12.81 -2.44 31.55
N GLU A 21 -13.01 -1.22 32.05
CA GLU A 21 -12.00 -0.47 32.81
C GLU A 21 -11.68 -1.16 34.15
N LEU A 22 -12.67 -1.65 34.90
CA LEU A 22 -12.41 -2.48 36.08
C LEU A 22 -11.69 -3.79 35.71
N ALA A 23 -11.98 -4.39 34.56
CA ALA A 23 -11.32 -5.62 34.12
C ALA A 23 -9.86 -5.41 33.67
N SER A 24 -9.48 -4.22 33.20
CA SER A 24 -8.08 -3.87 32.92
C SER A 24 -7.32 -3.49 34.20
N ILE A 25 -7.93 -2.69 35.08
CA ILE A 25 -7.35 -2.30 36.38
C ILE A 25 -7.14 -3.52 37.30
N GLY A 26 -8.13 -4.42 37.37
CA GLY A 26 -8.16 -5.58 38.28
C GLY A 26 -7.14 -6.69 37.99
N ARG A 27 -6.24 -6.51 37.01
CA ARG A 27 -5.18 -7.47 36.66
C ARG A 27 -3.77 -7.01 37.02
N LYS A 28 -3.58 -5.86 37.69
CA LYS A 28 -2.29 -5.45 38.27
C LYS A 28 -1.89 -6.29 39.51
N GLN A 29 -1.60 -7.57 39.29
CA GLN A 29 -0.59 -8.25 40.11
C GLN A 29 0.79 -7.84 39.57
N GLU A 30 1.57 -7.11 40.36
CA GLU A 30 2.95 -6.78 40.01
C GLU A 30 3.79 -8.07 39.99
N ARG A 31 4.12 -8.53 38.78
CA ARG A 31 4.91 -9.73 38.55
C ARG A 31 6.40 -9.42 38.71
N VAL A 32 6.83 -9.20 39.95
CA VAL A 32 8.23 -8.93 40.29
C VAL A 32 9.10 -10.12 39.85
N LYS A 33 9.95 -9.89 38.83
CA LYS A 33 11.02 -10.81 38.44
C LYS A 33 12.24 -10.51 39.31
N ASN A 34 12.70 -11.48 40.09
CA ASN A 34 13.93 -11.35 40.87
C ASN A 34 15.09 -12.02 40.12
N ILE A 35 16.14 -11.26 39.83
CA ILE A 35 17.43 -11.78 39.33
C ILE A 35 18.44 -11.62 40.46
N ILE A 36 19.15 -12.69 40.81
CA ILE A 36 20.19 -12.70 41.85
C ILE A 36 21.53 -12.94 41.15
N ILE A 37 22.43 -11.95 41.23
CA ILE A 37 23.77 -12.02 40.64
C ILE A 37 24.77 -12.02 41.80
N THR A 38 25.62 -13.05 41.87
CA THR A 38 26.69 -13.15 42.88
C THR A 38 28.04 -12.93 42.21
N VAL A 39 28.70 -11.83 42.56
CA VAL A 39 30.02 -11.45 42.03
C VAL A 39 31.10 -11.79 43.06
N TYR A 40 32.24 -12.31 42.60
CA TYR A 40 33.40 -12.61 43.44
C TYR A 40 34.62 -11.84 42.91
N GLY A 41 35.15 -10.91 43.71
CA GLY A 41 36.38 -10.17 43.41
C GLY A 41 37.57 -10.64 44.25
N GLN A 42 38.79 -10.48 43.73
CA GLN A 42 40.03 -10.66 44.51
C GLN A 42 40.51 -9.36 45.17
N ARG A 43 39.88 -8.23 44.83
CA ARG A 43 40.18 -6.86 45.29
C ARG A 43 38.89 -6.05 45.36
N GLU A 44 38.94 -4.94 46.07
CA GLU A 44 37.87 -3.96 46.19
C GLU A 44 38.00 -2.92 45.05
N GLU A 45 37.24 -3.14 43.97
CA GLU A 45 37.29 -2.36 42.73
C GLU A 45 35.85 -2.14 42.23
N GLU A 46 35.56 -1.01 41.57
CA GLU A 46 34.22 -0.74 41.01
C GLU A 46 33.96 -1.60 39.76
N VAL A 47 32.81 -2.30 39.74
CA VAL A 47 32.41 -3.20 38.65
C VAL A 47 31.07 -2.76 38.08
N GLN A 48 31.02 -2.50 36.78
CA GLN A 48 29.76 -2.29 36.05
C GLN A 48 29.16 -3.65 35.66
N LEU A 49 27.85 -3.81 35.83
CA LEU A 49 27.11 -5.03 35.50
C LEU A 49 26.02 -4.72 34.48
N GLU A 50 26.11 -5.34 33.31
CA GLU A 50 25.08 -5.28 32.27
C GLU A 50 24.22 -6.56 32.30
N VAL A 51 22.91 -6.43 32.08
CA VAL A 51 21.95 -7.55 32.16
C VAL A 51 21.02 -7.53 30.96
N GLY A 52 21.44 -8.21 29.88
CA GLY A 52 20.60 -8.45 28.69
C GLY A 52 19.64 -9.61 28.89
N TYR A 53 18.37 -9.44 28.49
CA TYR A 53 17.35 -10.49 28.50
C TYR A 53 16.30 -10.26 27.40
N LEU A 54 15.64 -11.34 26.95
CA LEU A 54 14.57 -11.26 25.96
C LEU A 54 13.20 -11.10 26.64
N VAL A 55 12.37 -10.22 26.10
CA VAL A 55 10.98 -10.00 26.51
C VAL A 55 10.01 -10.34 25.39
N ASN A 56 8.87 -10.92 25.76
CA ASN A 56 7.75 -11.15 24.86
C ASN A 56 6.72 -10.02 25.02
N ASN A 57 5.74 -9.94 24.10
CA ASN A 57 4.69 -8.92 24.07
C ASN A 57 5.19 -7.48 23.82
N ALA A 58 6.29 -7.32 23.09
CA ALA A 58 6.66 -6.05 22.47
C ALA A 58 6.64 -6.22 20.94
N MET A 59 6.09 -5.22 20.24
CA MET A 59 6.12 -5.15 18.77
C MET A 59 6.14 -3.70 18.30
N TRP A 60 6.46 -3.50 17.02
CA TRP A 60 6.29 -2.21 16.37
C TRP A 60 5.73 -2.40 14.95
N THR A 61 5.08 -1.37 14.42
CA THR A 61 4.66 -1.29 13.02
C THR A 61 5.10 0.03 12.40
N PRO A 62 5.51 0.04 11.12
CA PRO A 62 5.81 1.28 10.42
C PRO A 62 4.52 2.07 10.13
N GLN A 63 4.60 3.38 10.36
CA GLN A 63 3.60 4.35 9.93
C GLN A 63 4.27 5.47 9.13
N TYR A 64 3.52 6.06 8.21
CA TYR A 64 4.02 7.08 7.30
C TYR A 64 3.02 8.25 7.22
N ASP A 65 3.51 9.47 7.23
CA ASP A 65 2.72 10.64 6.82
C ASP A 65 3.35 11.23 5.55
N ILE A 66 2.53 11.51 4.55
CA ILE A 66 2.95 12.20 3.32
C ILE A 66 2.22 13.53 3.24
N HIS A 67 2.97 14.63 3.32
CA HIS A 67 2.42 15.97 3.18
C HIS A 67 2.76 16.53 1.80
N VAL A 68 1.75 16.91 1.03
CA VAL A 68 1.90 17.51 -0.30
C VAL A 68 1.41 18.95 -0.29
N ASP A 69 2.25 19.87 -0.74
CA ASP A 69 1.86 21.27 -0.93
C ASP A 69 1.76 21.59 -2.44
N THR A 70 0.56 21.93 -2.92
CA THR A 70 0.33 22.18 -4.36
C THR A 70 0.69 23.60 -4.82
N SER A 71 1.28 24.41 -3.95
CA SER A 71 1.69 25.80 -4.23
C SER A 71 3.19 25.95 -4.41
N SER A 72 3.98 25.30 -3.54
CA SER A 72 5.42 25.08 -3.71
C SER A 72 5.73 23.92 -4.66
N GLY A 73 4.81 22.94 -4.76
CA GLY A 73 5.05 21.72 -5.51
C GLY A 73 5.98 20.74 -4.80
N THR A 74 6.09 20.82 -3.46
CA THR A 74 6.96 19.95 -2.64
C THR A 74 6.17 18.87 -1.90
N MET A 75 6.87 17.77 -1.55
CA MET A 75 6.33 16.68 -0.76
C MET A 75 7.26 16.39 0.43
N SER A 76 6.75 16.30 1.67
CA SER A 76 7.47 15.60 2.75
C SER A 76 7.00 14.15 2.85
N PHE A 77 7.92 13.27 3.17
CA PHE A 77 7.66 11.90 3.57
C PHE A 77 8.25 11.71 4.96
N ASP A 78 7.37 11.51 5.94
CA ASP A 78 7.66 11.48 7.36
C ASP A 78 7.45 10.05 7.88
N VAL A 79 8.49 9.45 8.47
CA VAL A 79 8.52 8.04 8.87
C VAL A 79 8.41 7.91 10.38
N TYR A 80 7.52 7.03 10.84
CA TYR A 80 7.25 6.75 12.24
C TYR A 80 7.27 5.25 12.52
N ALA A 81 7.54 4.90 13.77
CA ALA A 81 7.22 3.58 14.34
C ALA A 81 6.10 3.73 15.36
N SER A 82 5.02 2.97 15.18
CA SER A 82 4.03 2.75 16.23
C SER A 82 4.48 1.55 17.06
N ILE A 83 4.99 1.81 18.26
CA ILE A 83 5.48 0.79 19.18
C ILE A 83 4.35 0.42 20.15
N THR A 84 4.17 -0.86 20.44
CA THR A 84 3.17 -1.34 21.39
C THR A 84 3.78 -2.43 22.24
N GLN A 85 3.74 -2.26 23.57
CA GLN A 85 4.32 -3.20 24.51
C GLN A 85 3.42 -3.47 25.72
N ASN A 86 3.47 -4.72 26.18
CA ASN A 86 2.83 -5.22 27.40
C ASN A 86 3.73 -6.32 28.01
N THR A 87 4.99 -5.96 28.21
CA THR A 87 6.05 -6.83 28.75
C THR A 87 5.92 -7.09 30.25
N GLY A 88 5.17 -6.23 30.94
CA GLY A 88 5.05 -6.16 32.39
C GLY A 88 5.91 -5.07 33.04
N GLU A 89 6.81 -4.43 32.29
CA GLU A 89 7.70 -3.37 32.74
C GLU A 89 7.47 -2.07 31.93
N ASP A 90 7.31 -0.93 32.60
CA ASP A 90 7.31 0.38 31.93
C ASP A 90 8.74 0.72 31.49
N TRP A 91 8.97 0.92 30.20
CA TRP A 91 10.24 1.42 29.71
C TRP A 91 10.25 2.94 29.91
N ARG A 92 11.11 3.44 30.80
CA ARG A 92 11.21 4.86 31.15
C ARG A 92 12.65 5.31 30.96
N ASP A 93 12.81 6.47 30.34
CA ASP A 93 14.10 7.09 30.06
C ASP A 93 15.11 6.16 29.34
N VAL A 94 14.61 5.36 28.39
CA VAL A 94 15.43 4.41 27.61
C VAL A 94 15.86 4.98 26.26
N GLY A 95 17.08 4.65 25.83
CA GLY A 95 17.44 4.64 24.41
C GLY A 95 16.89 3.37 23.76
N LEU A 96 16.40 3.46 22.51
CA LEU A 96 15.71 2.35 21.85
C LEU A 96 16.25 2.12 20.43
N ILE A 97 16.51 0.85 20.10
CA ILE A 97 16.83 0.40 18.75
C ILE A 97 15.66 -0.46 18.28
N ILE A 98 15.08 -0.13 17.12
CA ILE A 98 14.05 -0.96 16.48
C ILE A 98 14.60 -1.55 15.18
N SER A 99 14.39 -2.86 14.99
CA SER A 99 14.89 -3.59 13.84
C SER A 99 13.75 -3.96 12.89
N THR A 100 13.98 -3.79 11.59
CA THR A 100 13.09 -4.29 10.51
C THR A 100 13.28 -5.78 10.22
N SER A 101 14.26 -6.40 10.89
CA SER A 101 14.42 -7.85 10.98
C SER A 101 13.07 -8.54 11.21
N LYS A 102 12.76 -9.54 10.38
CA LYS A 102 11.73 -10.53 10.73
C LYS A 102 12.45 -11.66 11.47
N PRO A 103 12.46 -11.72 12.82
CA PRO A 103 13.20 -12.74 13.56
C PRO A 103 12.70 -14.16 13.25
N VAL A 104 11.49 -14.29 12.71
CA VAL A 104 10.95 -15.53 12.16
C VAL A 104 11.09 -15.54 10.63
N VAL A 105 12.34 -15.60 10.14
CA VAL A 105 12.60 -16.15 8.79
C VAL A 105 12.28 -17.64 8.87
N GLY A 106 11.09 -18.02 8.41
CA GLY A 106 10.70 -19.44 8.36
C GLY A 106 11.69 -20.25 7.53
N LYS A 107 11.94 -21.51 7.93
CA LYS A 107 12.85 -22.42 7.23
C LYS A 107 12.64 -22.36 5.71
N LEU A 108 13.74 -22.30 4.96
CA LEU A 108 13.74 -22.37 3.50
C LEU A 108 12.87 -23.56 3.07
N LYS A 109 11.80 -23.26 2.32
CA LYS A 109 10.94 -24.31 1.76
C LYS A 109 11.68 -24.95 0.60
N GLU A 110 12.03 -26.22 0.76
CA GLU A 110 12.62 -27.01 -0.30
C GLU A 110 11.67 -27.05 -1.51
N LEU A 111 12.23 -26.93 -2.71
CA LEU A 111 11.48 -26.93 -3.95
C LEU A 111 11.02 -28.36 -4.26
N THR A 112 9.78 -28.70 -3.91
CA THR A 112 9.17 -29.98 -4.31
C THR A 112 9.13 -30.08 -5.84
N PRO A 113 9.73 -31.10 -6.48
CA PRO A 113 9.75 -31.18 -7.94
C PRO A 113 8.35 -31.25 -8.54
N TRP A 114 8.09 -30.42 -9.56
CA TRP A 114 6.83 -30.46 -10.29
C TRP A 114 6.85 -31.63 -11.28
N TYR A 115 6.44 -32.80 -10.79
CA TYR A 115 6.19 -33.96 -11.64
C TYR A 115 4.92 -33.76 -12.47
N VAL A 116 5.03 -33.94 -13.78
CA VAL A 116 3.90 -34.11 -14.69
C VAL A 116 3.83 -35.58 -15.07
N ASP A 117 2.82 -36.30 -14.58
CA ASP A 117 2.53 -37.70 -14.91
C ASP A 117 1.13 -37.82 -15.51
N ILE A 118 0.88 -38.90 -16.25
CA ILE A 118 -0.41 -39.23 -16.84
C ILE A 118 -1.41 -39.52 -15.72
N TYR A 119 -2.58 -38.89 -15.76
CA TYR A 119 -3.64 -39.09 -14.76
C TYR A 119 -4.08 -40.55 -14.68
N LYS A 120 -3.68 -41.23 -13.61
CA LYS A 120 -4.15 -42.55 -13.21
C LYS A 120 -5.25 -42.36 -12.15
N PRO A 121 -6.46 -42.92 -12.33
CA PRO A 121 -7.47 -42.93 -11.28
C PRO A 121 -6.89 -43.55 -10.01
N ARG A 122 -7.09 -42.92 -8.85
CA ARG A 122 -6.67 -43.51 -7.57
C ARG A 122 -7.56 -44.70 -7.26
N GLU A 123 -6.96 -45.88 -7.13
CA GLU A 123 -7.61 -47.03 -6.50
C GLU A 123 -7.96 -46.70 -5.03
N PRO A 124 -9.09 -47.20 -4.49
CA PRO A 124 -9.53 -46.89 -3.15
C PRO A 124 -8.57 -47.48 -2.10
N VAL A 125 -7.98 -46.62 -1.26
CA VAL A 125 -7.09 -47.05 -0.18
C VAL A 125 -7.89 -47.78 0.89
N VAL A 126 -7.78 -49.11 0.91
CA VAL A 126 -8.34 -49.95 1.98
C VAL A 126 -7.44 -49.84 3.21
N TYR A 127 -7.81 -48.96 4.14
CA TYR A 127 -7.14 -48.82 5.43
C TYR A 127 -7.33 -50.06 6.30
N LYS A 128 -6.36 -50.98 6.24
CA LYS A 128 -6.25 -52.07 7.22
C LYS A 128 -5.73 -51.48 8.53
N SER A 129 -6.52 -51.55 9.60
CA SER A 129 -6.16 -51.01 10.92
C SER A 129 -4.89 -51.67 11.44
N MET A 130 -3.87 -50.87 11.75
CA MET A 130 -2.59 -51.33 12.31
C MET A 130 -2.54 -50.97 13.80
N GLU A 131 -2.22 -51.95 14.65
CA GLU A 131 -2.08 -51.75 16.09
C GLU A 131 -0.76 -51.03 16.42
N PHE A 132 -0.79 -50.14 17.41
CA PHE A 132 0.39 -49.37 17.84
C PHE A 132 1.31 -50.23 18.73
N SER A 133 2.41 -50.74 18.18
CA SER A 133 3.52 -51.27 18.96
C SER A 133 4.40 -50.14 19.52
N LYS A 134 4.67 -50.16 20.83
CA LYS A 134 5.54 -49.17 21.50
C LYS A 134 7.02 -49.57 21.41
N SER A 135 7.73 -49.15 20.38
CA SER A 135 9.21 -49.06 20.44
C SER A 135 9.81 -48.23 19.30
N MET A 136 10.33 -47.04 19.61
CA MET A 136 11.78 -46.75 19.53
C MET A 136 12.08 -45.35 20.08
N VAL A 137 12.95 -45.29 21.09
CA VAL A 137 13.55 -44.05 21.62
C VAL A 137 15.05 -44.34 21.82
N ALA A 138 15.82 -44.06 20.76
CA ALA A 138 17.28 -44.15 20.62
C ALA A 138 17.58 -43.72 19.16
N ASP A 139 18.59 -42.93 18.81
CA ASP A 139 19.70 -42.32 19.58
C ASP A 139 19.95 -40.87 19.13
N MET A 140 20.42 -39.99 20.04
CA MET A 140 21.00 -38.68 19.68
C MET A 140 21.98 -38.14 20.75
N LYS A 141 23.29 -38.20 20.43
CA LYS A 141 24.47 -37.54 21.04
C LYS A 141 25.66 -37.86 20.11
N LYS A 142 26.71 -37.08 19.86
CA LYS A 142 27.39 -35.88 20.44
C LYS A 142 27.80 -34.94 19.26
N GLU A 143 28.29 -33.68 19.33
CA GLU A 143 28.43 -32.60 20.34
C GLU A 143 28.76 -31.27 19.58
N MET A 144 28.63 -30.06 20.18
CA MET A 144 29.70 -29.13 20.66
C MET A 144 31.00 -29.05 19.82
N ALA A 145 31.63 -27.88 19.62
CA ALA A 145 31.29 -26.46 19.87
C ALA A 145 32.31 -25.54 19.15
N GLU A 146 32.09 -24.22 19.12
CA GLU A 146 33.14 -23.23 18.80
C GLU A 146 32.80 -21.83 19.39
N ASP A 147 33.83 -21.04 19.73
CA ASP A 147 33.75 -19.69 20.31
C ASP A 147 33.94 -18.58 19.25
N VAL A 148 33.26 -17.44 19.39
CA VAL A 148 33.67 -16.14 18.79
C VAL A 148 33.35 -15.00 19.77
N GLN A 149 34.21 -13.97 19.80
CA GLN A 149 34.12 -12.80 20.68
C GLN A 149 33.05 -11.76 20.28
N LEU A 150 32.76 -10.86 21.22
CA LEU A 150 32.03 -9.60 21.04
C LEU A 150 32.71 -8.67 20.02
N GLU A 151 31.90 -7.93 19.24
CA GLU A 151 31.79 -6.45 19.26
C GLU A 151 30.39 -6.08 18.73
N PRO A 152 29.90 -4.84 18.96
CA PRO A 152 29.30 -4.12 17.82
C PRO A 152 29.55 -2.61 17.79
N GLU A 153 30.09 -2.11 16.68
CA GLU A 153 29.69 -0.80 16.12
C GLU A 153 28.53 -0.97 15.11
N ILE A 154 27.99 0.16 14.62
CA ILE A 154 26.80 0.23 13.75
C ILE A 154 27.03 -0.51 12.42
N ASN A 155 26.15 -1.45 12.08
CA ASN A 155 26.23 -2.26 10.85
C ASN A 155 24.93 -2.28 10.05
N GLU A 156 25.02 -2.23 8.71
CA GLU A 156 23.93 -2.66 7.83
C GLU A 156 23.88 -4.20 7.81
N GLY A 157 22.80 -4.78 8.34
CA GLY A 157 22.63 -6.22 8.38
C GLY A 157 22.26 -6.79 7.01
N ALA A 158 22.89 -7.91 6.61
CA ALA A 158 22.67 -8.54 5.29
C ALA A 158 21.21 -8.99 5.00
N THR A 159 20.29 -8.86 5.96
CA THR A 159 18.84 -9.11 5.80
C THR A 159 17.94 -8.08 6.49
N SER A 160 18.49 -6.99 7.05
CA SER A 160 17.77 -6.10 7.98
C SER A 160 18.34 -4.69 8.09
N PHE A 161 17.44 -3.72 8.28
CA PHE A 161 17.75 -2.33 8.63
C PHE A 161 17.37 -2.06 10.08
N GLU A 162 18.23 -1.35 10.82
CA GLU A 162 18.01 -0.99 12.21
C GLU A 162 17.91 0.53 12.35
N PHE A 163 16.91 1.00 13.10
CA PHE A 163 16.72 2.41 13.42
C PHE A 163 17.11 2.62 14.89
N ILE A 164 18.27 3.23 15.10
CA ILE A 164 18.72 3.71 16.41
C ILE A 164 17.99 5.04 16.66
N LEU A 165 17.10 5.06 17.65
CA LEU A 165 16.40 6.27 18.06
C LEU A 165 17.36 7.14 18.89
N LYS A 166 17.47 8.42 18.53
CA LYS A 166 18.37 9.39 19.19
C LYS A 166 17.76 9.98 20.45
N ASP A 167 16.45 9.99 20.53
CA ASP A 167 15.71 10.54 21.66
C ASP A 167 15.59 9.50 22.78
N ILE A 168 15.69 9.96 24.03
CA ILE A 168 15.38 9.18 25.22
C ILE A 168 13.85 9.13 25.35
N LEU A 169 13.30 7.93 25.49
CA LEU A 169 11.86 7.68 25.34
C LEU A 169 11.26 6.99 26.57
N THR A 170 9.95 7.19 26.75
CA THR A 170 9.11 6.42 27.67
C THR A 170 8.03 5.69 26.87
N VAL A 171 7.91 4.38 27.07
CA VAL A 171 6.94 3.48 26.43
C VAL A 171 6.34 2.58 27.52
N LEU A 172 5.11 2.87 27.93
CA LEU A 172 4.46 2.22 29.07
C LEU A 172 3.96 0.81 28.71
N ALA A 173 3.81 -0.05 29.73
CA ALA A 173 3.23 -1.39 29.57
C ALA A 173 1.69 -1.38 29.52
N ASP A 174 1.13 -0.47 28.71
CA ASP A 174 -0.31 -0.16 28.63
C ASP A 174 -1.00 -0.74 27.38
N ASN A 175 -0.23 -1.43 26.52
CA ASN A 175 -0.68 -1.96 25.23
C ASN A 175 -1.29 -0.87 24.29
N GLN A 176 -0.90 0.40 24.46
CA GLN A 176 -1.26 1.48 23.54
C GLN A 176 -0.21 1.64 22.41
N PRO A 177 -0.59 2.23 21.27
CA PRO A 177 0.35 2.60 20.20
C PRO A 177 1.09 3.90 20.56
N HIS A 178 2.36 3.77 20.95
CA HIS A 178 3.28 4.88 21.19
C HIS A 178 3.98 5.23 19.86
N ARG A 179 3.56 6.34 19.24
CA ARG A 179 4.05 6.77 17.92
C ARG A 179 5.33 7.60 18.04
N VAL A 180 6.44 7.05 17.57
CA VAL A 180 7.78 7.65 17.60
C VAL A 180 8.22 8.04 16.20
N PHE A 181 8.80 9.23 16.03
CA PHE A 181 9.36 9.70 14.76
C PHE A 181 10.74 9.08 14.50
N LEU A 182 10.98 8.60 13.27
CA LEU A 182 12.26 8.02 12.86
C LEU A 182 13.08 9.00 12.02
N THR A 183 12.47 9.55 10.96
CA THR A 183 13.15 10.40 9.98
C THR A 183 12.15 11.08 9.05
N SER A 184 12.60 12.13 8.34
CA SER A 184 11.85 12.82 7.30
C SER A 184 12.72 13.08 6.09
N LYS A 185 12.12 13.07 4.90
CA LYS A 185 12.70 13.59 3.67
C LYS A 185 11.72 14.56 3.01
N ILE A 186 12.16 15.80 2.83
CA ILE A 186 11.52 16.72 1.89
C ILE A 186 12.05 16.40 0.49
N VAL A 187 11.13 16.12 -0.43
CA VAL A 187 11.37 15.89 -1.84
C VAL A 187 10.81 17.08 -2.62
N ASP A 188 11.72 18.00 -2.95
CA ASP A 188 11.60 18.87 -4.11
C ASP A 188 12.24 18.14 -5.29
N ASN A 189 11.55 18.07 -6.43
CA ASN A 189 12.01 17.33 -7.62
C ASN A 189 12.76 18.23 -8.63
N GLY A 190 13.01 19.50 -8.28
CA GLY A 190 13.94 20.38 -8.97
C GLY A 190 13.44 20.94 -10.31
N GLU A 191 13.33 22.27 -10.38
CA GLU A 191 12.93 23.06 -11.56
C GLU A 191 11.59 22.65 -12.25
N LYS A 192 10.59 23.53 -12.10
CA LYS A 192 9.30 23.54 -12.85
C LYS A 192 8.28 22.45 -12.47
N ASN A 193 7.75 22.50 -11.25
CA ASN A 193 6.33 22.35 -10.83
C ASN A 193 5.39 21.29 -11.49
N SER A 194 5.86 20.33 -12.29
CA SER A 194 5.04 19.62 -13.29
C SER A 194 5.28 18.11 -13.37
N LYS A 195 6.02 17.51 -12.41
CA LYS A 195 6.24 16.05 -12.33
C LYS A 195 5.94 15.41 -10.97
N LEU A 196 5.90 16.17 -9.88
CA LEU A 196 5.48 15.63 -8.58
C LEU A 196 3.96 15.40 -8.49
N LEU A 197 3.17 16.16 -9.27
CA LEU A 197 1.71 16.10 -9.27
C LEU A 197 1.19 15.88 -10.69
N GLU A 198 0.66 14.69 -10.96
CA GLU A 198 -0.04 14.37 -12.19
C GLU A 198 -1.56 14.48 -11.96
N TYR A 199 -2.27 15.13 -12.89
CA TYR A 199 -3.73 15.23 -12.88
C TYR A 199 -4.26 14.29 -13.96
N VAL A 200 -4.93 13.21 -13.57
CA VAL A 200 -5.32 12.12 -14.48
C VAL A 200 -6.84 11.93 -14.44
N THR A 201 -7.46 11.77 -15.60
CA THR A 201 -8.89 11.43 -15.69
C THR A 201 -9.14 10.33 -16.72
N ILE A 202 -10.10 9.46 -16.42
CA ILE A 202 -10.55 8.39 -17.31
C ILE A 202 -12.07 8.55 -17.48
N PRO A 203 -12.54 9.44 -18.37
CA PRO A 203 -13.92 9.96 -18.36
C PRO A 203 -14.99 8.88 -18.59
N LYS A 204 -14.58 7.75 -19.19
CA LYS A 204 -15.39 6.55 -19.40
C LYS A 204 -15.64 5.72 -18.13
N LEU A 205 -14.75 5.82 -17.14
CA LEU A 205 -14.85 5.12 -15.85
C LEU A 205 -15.29 6.05 -14.71
N SER A 206 -14.94 7.34 -14.78
CA SER A 206 -15.24 8.33 -13.74
C SER A 206 -15.22 9.76 -14.31
N PRO A 207 -16.21 10.61 -13.97
CA PRO A 207 -16.24 12.02 -14.39
C PRO A 207 -15.32 12.93 -13.55
N PHE A 208 -14.45 12.35 -12.70
CA PHE A 208 -13.53 13.09 -11.83
C PHE A 208 -12.11 13.13 -12.42
N VAL A 209 -11.38 14.18 -12.05
CA VAL A 209 -9.92 14.23 -12.18
C VAL A 209 -9.31 13.78 -10.87
N PHE A 210 -8.44 12.78 -10.92
CA PHE A 210 -7.64 12.31 -9.80
C PHE A 210 -6.31 13.05 -9.77
N ILE A 211 -5.84 13.40 -8.58
CA ILE A 211 -4.49 13.91 -8.37
C ILE A 211 -3.63 12.72 -7.90
N THR A 212 -2.50 12.48 -8.54
CA THR A 212 -1.55 11.44 -8.14
C THR A 212 -0.17 12.05 -7.91
N GLY A 213 0.36 11.83 -6.71
CA GLY A 213 1.74 12.14 -6.36
C GLY A 213 2.66 11.06 -6.91
N ASN A 214 3.68 11.47 -7.68
CA ASN A 214 4.68 10.55 -8.23
C ASN A 214 6.00 10.76 -7.46
N LEU A 215 6.39 9.79 -6.64
CA LEU A 215 7.50 9.88 -5.69
C LEU A 215 8.43 8.68 -5.87
N LYS A 216 9.74 8.89 -5.91
CA LYS A 216 10.71 7.80 -5.67
C LYS A 216 10.99 7.68 -4.19
N ASN A 217 11.09 6.45 -3.65
CA ASN A 217 11.51 6.22 -2.27
C ASN A 217 12.81 7.04 -1.97
N PRO A 218 12.76 8.07 -1.12
CA PRO A 218 13.86 9.02 -0.92
C PRO A 218 14.85 8.58 0.18
N PHE A 219 14.67 7.36 0.71
CA PHE A 219 15.50 6.78 1.75
C PHE A 219 16.46 5.72 1.18
N HIS A 220 17.56 5.49 1.89
CA HIS A 220 18.50 4.41 1.58
C HIS A 220 18.00 3.03 2.06
N PHE A 221 16.87 2.98 2.77
CA PHE A 221 16.21 1.77 3.26
C PHE A 221 14.86 1.55 2.53
N PRO A 222 14.34 0.31 2.49
CA PRO A 222 13.02 0.03 1.93
C PRO A 222 11.87 0.62 2.76
N ILE A 223 10.86 1.19 2.09
CA ILE A 223 9.58 1.53 2.72
C ILE A 223 8.76 0.24 2.80
N PHE A 224 8.38 -0.19 4.00
CA PHE A 224 7.72 -1.48 4.25
C PHE A 224 6.19 -1.34 4.16
N SER A 225 5.49 -2.49 4.19
CA SER A 225 4.04 -2.51 4.35
C SER A 225 3.63 -1.91 5.71
N GLY A 226 2.88 -0.81 5.69
CA GLY A 226 2.50 -0.01 6.87
C GLY A 226 1.34 0.92 6.55
N GLU A 227 0.82 1.61 7.56
CA GLU A 227 -0.24 2.59 7.39
C GLU A 227 0.34 3.93 6.92
N MET A 228 -0.26 4.55 5.91
CA MET A 228 0.20 5.79 5.29
C MET A 228 -0.92 6.82 5.26
N ASN A 229 -0.76 7.92 6.01
CA ASN A 229 -1.66 9.06 5.98
C ASN A 229 -1.24 10.03 4.87
N ILE A 230 -2.21 10.54 4.12
CA ILE A 230 -1.99 11.43 2.99
C ILE A 230 -2.62 12.79 3.29
N TYR A 231 -1.83 13.86 3.19
CA TYR A 231 -2.23 15.23 3.43
C TYR A 231 -1.97 16.09 2.18
N LEU A 232 -2.92 16.96 1.82
CA LEU A 232 -2.86 17.85 0.66
C LEU A 232 -3.19 19.29 1.05
N ASP A 233 -2.29 20.22 0.75
CA ASP A 233 -2.34 21.62 1.19
C ASP A 233 -2.60 21.76 2.72
N ARG A 234 -1.90 20.94 3.52
CA ARG A 234 -2.03 20.82 4.99
C ARG A 234 -3.39 20.30 5.51
N ARG A 235 -4.19 19.64 4.66
CA ARG A 235 -5.45 18.99 5.05
C ARG A 235 -5.34 17.49 4.88
N PHE A 236 -5.81 16.71 5.86
CA PHE A 236 -5.91 15.25 5.72
C PHE A 236 -6.85 14.89 4.57
N VAL A 237 -6.42 13.99 3.69
CA VAL A 237 -7.19 13.45 2.57
C VAL A 237 -7.73 12.07 2.92
N ARG A 238 -6.84 11.15 3.34
CA ARG A 238 -7.15 9.75 3.65
C ARG A 238 -5.98 9.06 4.34
N SER A 239 -6.26 7.89 4.93
CA SER A 239 -5.26 6.87 5.22
C SER A 239 -5.29 5.78 4.12
N GLU A 240 -4.16 5.12 3.91
CA GLU A 240 -3.96 4.04 2.94
C GLU A 240 -3.04 2.98 3.54
N GLN A 241 -3.41 1.71 3.39
CA GLN A 241 -2.54 0.60 3.78
C GLN A 241 -1.56 0.30 2.64
N LEU A 242 -0.26 0.54 2.86
CA LEU A 242 0.77 -0.02 1.98
C LEU A 242 0.79 -1.53 2.16
N THR A 243 0.47 -2.26 1.09
CA THR A 243 0.36 -3.72 1.06
C THR A 243 1.65 -4.41 0.59
N ARG A 244 2.65 -3.64 0.15
CA ARG A 244 3.95 -4.12 -0.31
C ARG A 244 5.09 -3.25 0.21
N THR A 245 6.30 -3.79 0.15
CA THR A 245 7.55 -3.04 0.30
C THR A 245 7.89 -2.31 -1.00
N PHE A 246 8.60 -1.17 -0.90
CA PHE A 246 9.20 -0.40 -1.99
C PHE A 246 10.70 -0.24 -1.72
N ALA A 247 11.56 -0.62 -2.66
CA ALA A 247 13.01 -0.51 -2.54
C ALA A 247 13.51 0.96 -2.60
N PRO A 248 14.75 1.26 -2.16
CA PRO A 248 15.37 2.58 -2.35
C PRO A 248 15.31 3.04 -3.82
N GLY A 249 14.88 4.28 -4.06
CA GLY A 249 14.73 4.85 -5.41
C GLY A 249 13.60 4.27 -6.29
N GLU A 250 12.83 3.29 -5.79
CA GLU A 250 11.67 2.72 -6.50
C GLU A 250 10.52 3.72 -6.60
N ASP A 251 9.82 3.73 -7.74
CA ASP A 251 8.70 4.63 -7.99
C ASP A 251 7.43 4.22 -7.22
N MET A 252 6.82 5.21 -6.58
CA MET A 252 5.61 5.13 -5.76
C MET A 252 4.56 6.09 -6.35
N LEU A 253 3.36 5.56 -6.62
CA LEU A 253 2.22 6.35 -7.04
C LEU A 253 1.26 6.49 -5.86
N ILE A 254 1.12 7.73 -5.36
CA ILE A 254 0.34 8.07 -4.16
C ILE A 254 -0.96 8.75 -4.61
N PRO A 255 -2.15 8.18 -4.39
CA PRO A 255 -3.42 8.79 -4.79
C PRO A 255 -3.83 9.91 -3.81
N LEU A 256 -3.72 11.16 -4.25
CA LEU A 256 -3.97 12.37 -3.45
C LEU A 256 -5.45 12.82 -3.48
N GLY A 257 -6.37 11.96 -3.93
CA GLY A 257 -7.81 12.22 -4.01
C GLY A 257 -8.26 12.79 -5.36
N ILE A 258 -9.45 13.41 -5.37
CA ILE A 258 -10.07 14.01 -6.56
C ILE A 258 -10.02 15.54 -6.52
N ASP A 259 -9.80 16.16 -7.69
CA ASP A 259 -9.86 17.61 -7.85
C ASP A 259 -11.22 18.05 -8.39
N GLU A 260 -12.20 18.19 -7.49
CA GLU A 260 -13.53 18.68 -7.83
C GLU A 260 -13.57 20.09 -8.46
N SER A 261 -12.48 20.87 -8.37
CA SER A 261 -12.43 22.17 -9.06
C SER A 261 -12.22 22.04 -10.57
N ILE A 262 -11.85 20.86 -11.07
CA ILE A 262 -11.80 20.54 -12.49
C ILE A 262 -13.01 19.66 -12.82
N LYS A 263 -13.86 20.10 -13.76
CA LYS A 263 -15.04 19.34 -14.17
C LYS A 263 -14.80 18.67 -15.52
N VAL A 264 -15.20 17.40 -15.62
CA VAL A 264 -15.07 16.57 -16.82
C VAL A 264 -16.44 15.98 -17.15
N ASP A 265 -16.76 15.94 -18.44
CA ASP A 265 -18.03 15.50 -18.98
C ASP A 265 -17.77 14.73 -20.29
N ARG A 266 -18.31 13.51 -20.42
CA ARG A 266 -18.17 12.64 -21.61
C ARG A 266 -19.55 12.34 -22.16
N ARG A 267 -19.81 12.68 -23.43
CA ARG A 267 -21.11 12.49 -24.09
C ARG A 267 -20.98 11.75 -25.40
N LEU A 268 -21.86 10.77 -25.60
CA LEU A 268 -22.11 10.18 -26.91
C LEU A 268 -22.89 11.20 -27.75
N ILE A 269 -22.25 11.72 -28.81
CA ILE A 269 -22.84 12.71 -29.71
C ILE A 269 -23.51 12.04 -30.90
N LYS A 270 -22.91 10.98 -31.47
CA LYS A 270 -23.54 10.14 -32.50
C LYS A 270 -23.22 8.65 -32.30
N LYS A 271 -24.21 7.81 -32.58
CA LYS A 271 -24.09 6.35 -32.74
C LYS A 271 -25.03 5.92 -33.86
N PHE A 272 -24.48 5.49 -35.00
CA PHE A 272 -25.29 5.04 -36.14
C PHE A 272 -24.59 3.93 -36.94
N THR A 273 -25.40 3.09 -37.59
CA THR A 273 -24.91 2.07 -38.53
C THR A 273 -24.98 2.62 -39.94
N GLU A 274 -23.84 2.71 -40.61
CA GLU A 274 -23.75 2.96 -42.03
C GLU A 274 -23.79 1.62 -42.81
N TYR A 275 -24.57 1.60 -43.88
CA TYR A 275 -24.66 0.49 -44.83
C TYR A 275 -24.08 0.98 -46.15
N ALA A 276 -22.98 0.37 -46.61
CA ALA A 276 -22.28 0.77 -47.84
C ALA A 276 -23.04 0.35 -49.13
N GLY A 277 -24.23 0.92 -49.33
CA GLY A 277 -25.11 0.64 -50.44
C GLY A 277 -25.82 -0.73 -50.36
N ILE A 278 -26.65 -1.00 -51.38
CA ILE A 278 -27.57 -2.15 -51.43
C ILE A 278 -26.83 -3.50 -51.52
N VAL A 279 -25.55 -3.50 -51.92
CA VAL A 279 -24.76 -4.71 -52.23
C VAL A 279 -23.74 -5.06 -51.12
N SER A 280 -23.51 -4.18 -50.13
CA SER A 280 -22.50 -4.46 -49.10
C SER A 280 -22.85 -5.65 -48.19
N LYS A 281 -21.82 -6.46 -47.94
CA LYS A 281 -21.83 -7.57 -46.96
C LYS A 281 -21.29 -7.15 -45.59
N THR A 282 -20.93 -5.88 -45.38
CA THR A 282 -20.45 -5.34 -44.11
C THR A 282 -21.38 -4.26 -43.56
N GLU A 283 -21.44 -4.18 -42.23
CA GLU A 283 -22.03 -3.07 -41.48
C GLU A 283 -20.90 -2.25 -40.85
N LYS A 284 -20.96 -0.91 -40.95
CA LYS A 284 -20.02 -0.01 -40.29
C LYS A 284 -20.75 0.72 -39.16
N LEU A 285 -20.43 0.42 -37.91
CA LEU A 285 -21.01 1.07 -36.73
C LEU A 285 -20.09 2.21 -36.27
N LEU A 286 -20.53 3.45 -36.41
CA LEU A 286 -19.76 4.66 -36.07
C LEU A 286 -20.17 5.19 -34.69
N TYR A 287 -19.17 5.56 -33.90
CA TYR A 287 -19.30 6.27 -32.62
C TYR A 287 -18.58 7.62 -32.68
N GLU A 288 -19.23 8.66 -32.16
CA GLU A 288 -18.65 10.00 -31.97
C GLU A 288 -18.93 10.43 -30.53
N TYR A 289 -17.86 10.57 -29.74
CA TYR A 289 -17.87 11.06 -28.37
C TYR A 289 -17.21 12.44 -28.28
N GLU A 290 -17.79 13.32 -27.47
CA GLU A 290 -17.17 14.57 -27.03
C GLU A 290 -16.79 14.44 -25.55
N ILE A 291 -15.56 14.86 -25.21
CA ILE A 291 -15.09 15.00 -23.83
C ILE A 291 -14.85 16.49 -23.58
N THR A 292 -15.62 17.10 -22.68
CA THR A 292 -15.39 18.49 -22.25
C THR A 292 -14.64 18.50 -20.92
N ILE A 293 -13.53 19.23 -20.85
CA ILE A 293 -12.72 19.42 -19.64
C ILE A 293 -12.65 20.90 -19.31
N LYS A 294 -13.01 21.28 -18.08
CA LYS A 294 -13.00 22.67 -17.60
C LYS A 294 -12.13 22.82 -16.35
N ASN A 295 -11.05 23.58 -16.46
CA ASN A 295 -10.20 23.95 -15.33
C ASN A 295 -10.86 25.08 -14.51
N GLY A 296 -11.51 24.76 -13.39
CA GLY A 296 -12.11 25.78 -12.52
C GLY A 296 -11.13 26.52 -11.61
N LYS A 297 -9.83 26.18 -11.61
CA LYS A 297 -8.81 26.81 -10.75
C LYS A 297 -8.46 28.23 -11.19
N SER A 298 -7.74 28.94 -10.31
CA SER A 298 -7.08 30.22 -10.59
C SER A 298 -5.66 30.06 -11.18
N ARG A 299 -5.10 28.85 -11.17
CA ARG A 299 -3.80 28.51 -11.78
C ARG A 299 -3.95 27.57 -12.98
N ALA A 300 -2.92 27.52 -13.81
CA ALA A 300 -2.82 26.51 -14.86
C ALA A 300 -2.66 25.10 -14.27
N VAL A 301 -3.05 24.08 -15.04
CA VAL A 301 -2.96 22.65 -14.68
C VAL A 301 -2.66 21.84 -15.92
N ASN A 302 -1.73 20.88 -15.83
CA ASN A 302 -1.42 19.96 -16.91
C ASN A 302 -2.16 18.65 -16.65
N ILE A 303 -3.09 18.27 -17.53
CA ILE A 303 -4.04 17.16 -17.33
C ILE A 303 -3.81 16.07 -18.37
N THR A 304 -3.63 14.84 -17.90
CA THR A 304 -3.61 13.62 -18.72
C THR A 304 -5.02 13.04 -18.79
N VAL A 305 -5.68 13.20 -19.94
CA VAL A 305 -6.98 12.55 -20.21
C VAL A 305 -6.71 11.21 -20.89
N LYS A 306 -7.32 10.13 -20.40
CA LYS A 306 -7.27 8.81 -21.03
C LYS A 306 -8.66 8.29 -21.36
N ASP A 307 -8.84 7.76 -22.54
CA ASP A 307 -10.02 6.99 -22.95
C ASP A 307 -9.57 5.79 -23.80
N ASN A 308 -10.48 4.93 -24.26
CA ASN A 308 -10.13 3.87 -25.20
C ASN A 308 -11.12 3.74 -26.37
N TYR A 309 -10.61 3.26 -27.49
CA TYR A 309 -11.41 2.76 -28.61
C TYR A 309 -11.26 1.23 -28.68
N PRO A 310 -12.24 0.50 -29.23
CA PRO A 310 -12.16 -0.96 -29.32
C PRO A 310 -11.07 -1.37 -30.31
N ILE A 311 -10.28 -2.38 -29.95
CA ILE A 311 -9.39 -3.10 -30.86
C ILE A 311 -9.94 -4.51 -31.08
N SER A 312 -9.97 -4.94 -32.34
CA SER A 312 -10.40 -6.29 -32.70
C SER A 312 -9.36 -7.35 -32.35
N GLN A 313 -9.84 -8.50 -31.83
CA GLN A 313 -9.08 -9.75 -31.71
C GLN A 313 -9.50 -10.80 -32.76
N ASN A 314 -10.27 -10.40 -33.79
CA ASN A 314 -10.81 -11.28 -34.81
C ASN A 314 -10.67 -10.64 -36.21
N GLU A 315 -10.04 -11.32 -37.15
CA GLU A 315 -9.74 -10.81 -38.51
C GLU A 315 -10.97 -10.36 -39.31
N GLN A 316 -12.17 -10.87 -38.98
CA GLN A 316 -13.42 -10.49 -39.62
C GLN A 316 -13.95 -9.13 -39.15
N ILE A 317 -13.52 -8.66 -37.97
CA ILE A 317 -13.93 -7.38 -37.38
C ILE A 317 -12.77 -6.40 -37.51
N LYS A 318 -13.02 -5.23 -38.09
CA LYS A 318 -12.04 -4.14 -38.22
C LYS A 318 -12.45 -2.95 -37.38
N THR A 319 -11.48 -2.27 -36.81
CA THR A 319 -11.67 -1.15 -35.87
C THR A 319 -10.78 0.01 -36.27
N PHE A 320 -11.39 1.15 -36.60
CA PHE A 320 -10.69 2.33 -37.10
C PHE A 320 -10.89 3.51 -36.16
N LEU A 321 -9.81 4.15 -35.75
CA LEU A 321 -9.84 5.44 -35.07
C LEU A 321 -9.80 6.55 -36.13
N GLU A 322 -10.87 7.35 -36.20
CA GLU A 322 -11.03 8.45 -37.17
C GLU A 322 -10.62 9.79 -36.54
N GLN A 323 -10.82 9.98 -35.23
CA GLN A 323 -10.25 11.04 -34.40
C GLN A 323 -10.04 10.54 -32.96
N PRO A 324 -9.04 11.01 -32.20
CA PRO A 324 -7.97 11.93 -32.59
C PRO A 324 -6.95 11.27 -33.54
N SER A 325 -6.13 12.09 -34.18
CA SER A 325 -4.91 11.67 -34.86
C SER A 325 -3.71 11.58 -33.90
N GLU A 326 -2.62 10.94 -34.33
CA GLU A 326 -1.34 10.86 -33.59
C GLU A 326 -0.69 12.23 -33.30
N LYS A 327 -1.19 13.32 -33.89
CA LYS A 327 -0.77 14.70 -33.59
C LYS A 327 -1.57 15.36 -32.46
N GLU A 328 -2.72 14.79 -32.12
CA GLU A 328 -3.66 15.30 -31.12
C GLU A 328 -3.62 14.47 -29.82
N ALA A 329 -3.24 13.19 -29.91
CA ALA A 329 -3.11 12.28 -28.77
C ALA A 329 -2.03 11.21 -29.00
N GLU A 330 -1.45 10.70 -27.91
CA GLU A 330 -0.67 9.46 -27.92
C GLU A 330 -1.64 8.26 -27.99
N ILE A 331 -1.51 7.44 -29.03
CA ILE A 331 -2.39 6.29 -29.30
C ILE A 331 -1.58 5.00 -29.12
N SER A 332 -2.05 4.09 -28.26
CA SER A 332 -1.35 2.85 -27.94
C SER A 332 -1.85 1.65 -28.74
N LYS A 333 -1.03 0.60 -28.84
CA LYS A 333 -1.34 -0.65 -29.58
C LYS A 333 -2.46 -1.49 -28.95
N ASP A 334 -2.83 -1.20 -27.70
CA ASP A 334 -3.95 -1.79 -26.95
C ASP A 334 -5.20 -0.87 -26.93
N GLY A 335 -5.19 0.23 -27.68
CA GLY A 335 -6.37 1.05 -27.97
C GLY A 335 -6.62 2.19 -26.99
N ILE A 336 -5.68 2.47 -26.09
CA ILE A 336 -5.74 3.60 -25.16
C ILE A 336 -5.32 4.88 -25.90
N ILE A 337 -6.12 5.92 -25.72
CA ILE A 337 -5.90 7.26 -26.28
C ILE A 337 -5.54 8.16 -25.10
N THR A 338 -4.37 8.80 -25.15
CA THR A 338 -3.86 9.68 -24.09
C THR A 338 -3.64 11.09 -24.63
N TRP A 339 -4.48 12.03 -24.21
CA TRP A 339 -4.27 13.46 -24.46
C TRP A 339 -3.54 14.10 -23.28
N LYS A 340 -2.55 14.95 -23.55
CA LYS A 340 -1.87 15.77 -22.55
C LYS A 340 -2.29 17.23 -22.76
N LEU A 341 -2.97 17.80 -21.79
CA LEU A 341 -3.62 19.10 -21.88
C LEU A 341 -3.03 20.09 -20.88
N ASP A 342 -2.22 21.02 -21.35
CA ASP A 342 -1.89 22.23 -20.59
C ASP A 342 -3.14 23.13 -20.57
N MET A 343 -3.78 23.28 -19.41
CA MET A 343 -5.03 24.02 -19.23
C MET A 343 -4.79 25.34 -18.49
N ALA A 344 -5.06 26.47 -19.14
CA ALA A 344 -5.00 27.79 -18.52
C ALA A 344 -6.08 27.97 -17.42
N PRO A 345 -5.96 28.97 -16.53
CA PRO A 345 -6.99 29.27 -15.53
C PRO A 345 -8.35 29.52 -16.17
N LYS A 346 -9.42 28.92 -15.63
CA LYS A 346 -10.81 29.02 -16.13
C LYS A 346 -11.05 28.47 -17.55
N GLU A 347 -10.04 27.90 -18.22
CA GLU A 347 -10.16 27.38 -19.58
C GLU A 347 -11.11 26.18 -19.66
N THR A 348 -11.76 26.03 -20.82
CA THR A 348 -12.54 24.84 -21.19
C THR A 348 -12.06 24.32 -22.54
N LYS A 349 -11.59 23.07 -22.60
CA LYS A 349 -11.23 22.38 -23.84
C LYS A 349 -12.23 21.27 -24.16
N LYS A 350 -12.35 20.97 -25.45
CA LYS A 350 -13.17 19.89 -25.98
C LYS A 350 -12.28 18.94 -26.77
N LEU A 351 -12.39 17.65 -26.47
CA LEU A 351 -11.74 16.56 -27.21
C LEU A 351 -12.80 15.78 -27.96
N THR A 352 -12.44 15.33 -29.15
CA THR A 352 -13.34 14.58 -30.03
C THR A 352 -12.75 13.20 -30.29
N GLN A 353 -13.48 12.17 -29.90
CA GLN A 353 -13.14 10.77 -30.18
C GLN A 353 -14.15 10.23 -31.20
N LYS A 354 -13.66 9.79 -32.37
CA LYS A 354 -14.45 9.14 -33.41
C LYS A 354 -13.81 7.82 -33.76
N PHE A 355 -14.58 6.76 -33.71
CA PHE A 355 -14.14 5.45 -34.18
C PHE A 355 -15.28 4.69 -34.84
N SER A 356 -14.92 3.73 -35.66
CA SER A 356 -15.87 2.86 -36.34
C SER A 356 -15.48 1.39 -36.25
N ILE A 357 -16.50 0.53 -36.17
CA ILE A 357 -16.38 -0.92 -36.10
C ILE A 357 -17.03 -1.49 -37.36
N GLU A 358 -16.24 -2.12 -38.23
CA GLU A 358 -16.72 -2.81 -39.43
C GLU A 358 -16.76 -4.32 -39.20
N TYR A 359 -17.87 -4.96 -39.54
CA TYR A 359 -18.03 -6.41 -39.38
C TYR A 359 -19.02 -7.00 -40.41
N PRO A 360 -19.02 -8.32 -40.68
CA PRO A 360 -19.92 -8.95 -41.64
C PRO A 360 -21.38 -8.85 -41.19
N LYS A 361 -22.27 -8.52 -42.14
CA LYS A 361 -23.70 -8.36 -41.90
C LYS A 361 -24.32 -9.64 -41.35
N GLY A 362 -25.02 -9.53 -40.21
CA GLY A 362 -25.60 -10.66 -39.49
C GLY A 362 -24.68 -11.35 -38.49
N LEU A 363 -23.38 -11.00 -38.41
CA LEU A 363 -22.51 -11.50 -37.36
C LEU A 363 -22.91 -10.91 -35.99
N ARG A 364 -23.21 -11.78 -35.03
CA ARG A 364 -23.43 -11.37 -33.63
C ARG A 364 -22.08 -11.12 -32.95
N ILE A 365 -21.67 -9.86 -32.89
CA ILE A 365 -20.49 -9.43 -32.12
C ILE A 365 -20.89 -9.02 -30.70
N THR A 366 -20.08 -9.40 -29.71
CA THR A 366 -20.15 -8.92 -28.32
C THR A 366 -19.25 -7.69 -28.15
N GLY A 367 -19.31 -7.02 -26.98
CA GLY A 367 -18.43 -5.87 -26.69
C GLY A 367 -18.82 -4.55 -27.37
N LYS A 368 -20.03 -4.45 -27.94
CA LYS A 368 -20.64 -3.14 -28.22
C LYS A 368 -21.04 -2.48 -26.89
N GLU A 369 -20.65 -1.22 -26.71
CA GLU A 369 -21.33 -0.27 -25.78
C GLU A 369 -22.77 -0.01 -26.25
#